data_AF-A0A521UTP0-F1
#
_entry.id   AF-A0A521UTP0-F1
#
_cell.length_a   1.000
_cell.length_b   1.000
_cell.length_c   1.000
_cell.angle_alpha   90.00
_cell.angle_beta   90.00
_cell.angle_gamma   90.00
#
_symmetry.space_group_name_H-M   'P 1'
#
loop_
_entity.id
_entity.type
_entity.pdbx_description
1 polymer ?
#
loop_
_entity_poly.entity_id
_entity_poly.type
_entity_poly.pdbx_seq_one_letter_code
_entity_poly.pdbx_strand_id
1 'polypeptide(L)' 'SAEGKLYTCLFATQGADLRALLRDGASDDEIAAKVADVWNARVDRYSEIRGENTVPLQKIEMSYIGG' A
#
# COMPACT_ATOMS: atom_id res chain seq x y z
N SER A 1 7.10 1.46 6.65
CA SER A 1 6.60 1.63 8.02
C SER A 1 7.76 1.84 8.99
N ALA A 2 7.54 2.45 10.14
CA ALA A 2 8.55 2.60 11.21
C ALA A 2 9.15 1.25 11.65
N GLU A 3 8.42 0.14 11.47
CA GLU A 3 8.90 -1.21 11.80
C GLU A 3 9.80 -1.83 10.71
N GLY A 4 9.91 -1.20 9.53
CA GLY A 4 10.67 -1.72 8.40
C GLY A 4 9.89 -2.65 7.46
N LYS A 5 8.56 -2.64 7.56
CA LYS A 5 7.66 -3.33 6.61
C LYS A 5 7.18 -2.40 5.50
N LEU A 6 7.04 -2.95 4.30
CA LEU A 6 6.37 -2.34 3.15
C LEU A 6 4.88 -2.64 3.20
N TYR A 7 4.07 -1.61 3.12
CA TYR A 7 2.61 -1.70 3.02
C TYR A 7 2.17 -1.10 1.70
N THR A 8 1.26 -1.78 1.01
CA THR A 8 0.71 -1.38 -0.29
C THR A 8 -0.61 -0.59 -0.17
N CYS A 9 -1.17 -0.50 1.04
CA CYS A 9 -2.35 0.29 1.35
C CYS A 9 -2.22 0.92 2.75
N LEU A 10 -2.71 2.15 2.92
CA LEU A 10 -2.77 2.82 4.22
C LEU A 10 -3.63 2.08 5.25
N PHE A 11 -4.55 1.23 4.78
CA PHE A 11 -5.46 0.44 5.61
C PHE A 11 -5.06 -1.04 5.69
N ALA A 12 -3.92 -1.43 5.14
CA ALA A 12 -3.47 -2.82 5.16
C ALA A 12 -3.11 -3.29 6.58
N THR A 13 -3.51 -4.51 6.93
CA THR A 13 -3.23 -5.13 8.24
C THR A 13 -1.93 -5.94 8.24
N GLN A 14 -1.39 -6.25 7.07
CA GLN A 14 -0.15 -7.02 6.88
C GLN A 14 0.76 -6.26 5.91
N GLY A 15 2.08 -6.40 6.10
CA GLY A 15 3.10 -5.77 5.26
C GLY A 15 4.26 -6.72 5.03
N ALA A 16 4.96 -6.54 3.91
CA ALA A 16 6.13 -7.34 3.55
C ALA A 16 7.36 -6.87 4.35
N ASP A 17 8.08 -7.78 4.98
CA ASP A 17 9.29 -7.45 5.75
C ASP A 17 10.47 -7.16 4.82
N LEU A 18 10.78 -5.87 4.62
CA LEU A 18 11.97 -5.44 3.90
C LEU A 18 13.19 -5.31 4.82
N ARG A 19 12.97 -5.17 6.13
CA ARG A 19 14.05 -4.96 7.09
C ARG A 19 14.91 -6.21 7.26
N ALA A 20 14.29 -7.40 7.25
CA ALA A 20 15.02 -8.65 7.23
C ALA A 20 15.94 -8.72 5.99
N LEU A 21 15.36 -8.48 4.80
CA LEU A 21 16.08 -8.49 3.53
C LEU A 21 17.29 -7.55 3.52
N LEU A 22 17.12 -6.32 4.01
CA LEU A 22 18.21 -5.34 4.10
C LEU A 22 19.29 -5.73 5.11
N ARG A 23 18.93 -6.40 6.21
CA ARG A 23 19.87 -6.81 7.26
C ARG A 23 20.66 -8.06 6.91
N ASP A 24 20.11 -8.91 6.06
CA ASP A 24 20.77 -10.11 5.56
C ASP A 24 21.77 -9.81 4.43
N GLY A 25 21.93 -8.52 4.07
CA GLY A 25 22.93 -8.08 3.09
C GLY A 25 22.52 -8.32 1.64
N ALA A 26 21.22 -8.38 1.35
CA ALA A 26 20.72 -8.51 -0.01
C ALA A 26 21.26 -7.39 -0.92
N SER A 27 21.55 -7.74 -2.16
CA SER A 27 21.94 -6.81 -3.21
C SER A 27 20.78 -5.90 -3.63
N ASP A 28 21.12 -4.78 -4.25
CA ASP A 28 20.12 -3.84 -4.79
C ASP A 28 19.16 -4.52 -5.79
N ASP A 29 19.67 -5.46 -6.59
CA ASP A 29 18.87 -6.22 -7.55
C ASP A 29 17.85 -7.14 -6.85
N GLU A 30 18.24 -7.80 -5.76
CA GLU A 30 17.33 -8.65 -4.96
C GLU A 30 16.26 -7.82 -4.27
N ILE A 31 16.63 -6.64 -3.75
CA ILE A 31 15.69 -5.68 -3.15
C ILE A 31 14.71 -5.18 -4.21
N ALA A 32 15.20 -4.80 -5.39
CA ALA A 32 14.38 -4.32 -6.49
C ALA A 32 13.39 -5.40 -6.96
N ALA A 33 13.85 -6.64 -7.14
CA ALA A 33 13.01 -7.78 -7.48
C ALA A 33 11.92 -7.99 -6.42
N LYS A 34 12.27 -7.96 -5.13
CA LYS A 34 11.29 -8.13 -4.05
C LYS A 34 10.22 -7.04 -4.05
N VAL A 35 10.62 -5.79 -4.27
CA VAL A 35 9.67 -4.67 -4.36
C VAL A 35 8.78 -4.82 -5.58
N ALA A 36 9.32 -5.21 -6.73
CA ALA A 36 8.57 -5.46 -7.96
C ALA A 36 7.53 -6.58 -7.77
N ASP A 37 7.91 -7.69 -7.13
CA ASP A 37 6.99 -8.79 -6.83
C ASP A 37 5.82 -8.34 -5.95
N VAL A 38 6.11 -7.59 -4.88
CA VAL A 38 5.08 -7.04 -3.98
C VAL A 38 4.16 -6.08 -4.73
N TRP A 39 4.71 -5.28 -5.63
CA TRP A 39 3.93 -4.33 -6.42
C TRP A 39 3.04 -5.03 -7.44
N ASN A 40 3.55 -6.04 -8.14
CA ASN A 40 2.79 -6.79 -9.14
C ASN A 40 1.65 -7.61 -8.52
N ALA A 41 1.83 -8.07 -7.27
CA ALA A 41 0.79 -8.79 -6.53
C ALA A 41 -0.23 -7.85 -5.84
N ARG A 42 -0.05 -6.53 -5.91
CA ARG A 42 -0.91 -5.56 -5.21
C ARG A 42 -2.32 -5.58 -5.78
N VAL A 43 -3.29 -5.86 -4.91
CA VAL A 43 -4.72 -5.84 -5.23
C VAL A 43 -5.52 -4.93 -4.27
N ASP A 44 -4.84 -4.20 -3.40
CA ASP A 44 -5.48 -3.38 -2.38
C ASP A 44 -6.22 -2.16 -2.97
N ARG A 45 -7.51 -2.09 -2.71
CA ARG A 45 -8.42 -1.00 -3.10
C ARG A 45 -9.46 -0.73 -2.00
N TYR A 46 -8.97 -0.62 -0.76
CA TYR A 46 -9.81 -0.54 0.43
C TYR A 46 -10.88 0.55 0.36
N SER A 47 -10.50 1.79 0.01
CA SER A 47 -11.45 2.91 -0.03
C SER A 47 -12.54 2.73 -1.08
N GLU A 48 -12.25 2.09 -2.21
CA GLU A 48 -13.20 1.74 -3.27
C GLU A 48 -14.20 0.71 -2.75
N ILE A 49 -13.72 -0.42 -2.22
CA ILE A 49 -14.56 -1.49 -1.64
C ILE A 49 -15.43 -0.95 -0.50
N ARG A 50 -14.87 -0.12 0.38
CA ARG A 50 -15.63 0.52 1.46
C ARG A 50 -16.72 1.43 0.90
N GLY A 51 -16.42 2.16 -0.16
CA GLY A 51 -17.36 3.04 -0.86
C GLY A 51 -18.54 2.27 -1.44
N GLU A 52 -18.30 1.16 -2.12
CA GLU A 52 -19.33 0.28 -2.70
C GLU A 52 -20.31 -0.26 -1.66
N ASN A 53 -19.81 -0.55 -0.44
CA ASN A 53 -20.61 -1.11 0.65
C ASN A 53 -21.30 -0.04 1.52
N THR A 54 -21.11 1.25 1.23
CA THR A 54 -21.75 2.35 1.98
C THR A 54 -22.86 3.01 1.16
N VAL A 55 -23.97 3.36 1.83
CA VAL A 55 -25.03 4.18 1.22
C VAL A 55 -24.41 5.50 0.73
N PRO A 56 -24.67 5.94 -0.53
CA PRO A 56 -24.07 7.17 -1.05
C PRO A 56 -24.55 8.37 -0.24
N LEU A 57 -23.66 8.92 0.59
CA LEU A 57 -23.79 10.28 1.10
C LEU A 57 -23.37 11.24 -0.01
N GLN A 58 -24.04 12.39 -0.16
CA GLN A 58 -23.54 13.44 -1.06
C GLN A 58 -22.13 13.84 -0.60
N LYS A 59 -21.12 13.48 -1.40
CA LYS A 59 -19.74 13.86 -1.18
C LYS A 59 -19.47 15.12 -1.96
N ILE A 60 -18.83 16.08 -1.30
CA ILE A 60 -18.30 17.26 -1.97
C ILE A 60 -16.97 16.84 -2.59
N GLU A 61 -16.84 17.04 -3.90
CA GLU A 61 -15.61 16.73 -4.63
C GLU A 61 -14.48 17.67 -4.22
N MET A 62 -13.25 17.16 -4.13
CA MET A 62 -12.07 17.98 -3.77
C MET A 62 -11.84 19.14 -4.76
N SER A 63 -12.26 18.98 -6.02
CA SER A 63 -12.24 20.06 -7.02
C SER A 63 -13.15 21.23 -6.65
N TYR A 64 -14.18 21.00 -5.83
CA TYR A 64 -15.15 22.01 -5.41
C TYR A 64 -14.69 22.83 -4.20
N ILE A 65 -13.79 22.30 -3.35
CA ILE A 65 -13.37 22.96 -2.10
C ILE A 65 -11.97 23.60 -2.19
N GLY A 66 -11.31 23.51 -3.34
CA GLY A 66 -9.93 23.94 -3.51
C GLY A 66 -8.96 22.90 -2.95
N GLY A 67 -8.06 22.43 -3.81
CA GLY A 67 -7.13 21.33 -3.52
C GLY A 67 -6.23 21.53 -2.31
#